data_AF-A0A6A6EUK5-F1
#
_entry.id   AF-A0A6A6EUK5-F1
#
_cell.length_a   1.000
_cell.length_b   1.000
_cell.length_c   1.000
_cell.angle_alpha   90.00
_cell.angle_beta   90.00
_cell.angle_gamma   90.00
#
_symmetry.space_group_name_H-M   'P 1'
#
loop_
_entity.id
_entity.type
_entity.pdbx_description
1 polymer ?
#
loop_
_entity_poly.entity_id
_entity_poly.type
_entity_poly.pdbx_seq_one_letter_code
_entity_poly.pdbx_strand_id
1 'polypeptide(L)'
;SLIYVNRSLRARQVDVPSSNVTAVEFQIGHRSFLAFLIYVPLIISVCSRNIDLDYILRQVEQTQTRFPTHELIIRGDFNRHDQL
;
A
#
# COMPACT_ATOMS: atom_id res chain seq x y z
N SER A 1 -1.74 10.01 -22.21
CA SER A 1 -1.37 9.85 -20.79
C SER A 1 -0.38 10.94 -20.41
N LEU A 2 -0.65 11.71 -19.36
CA LEU A 2 0.29 12.69 -18.82
C LEU A 2 1.04 12.04 -17.66
N ILE A 3 2.38 12.02 -17.72
CA ILE A 3 3.23 11.56 -16.63
C ILE A 3 3.91 12.79 -16.03
N TYR A 4 3.62 13.09 -14.77
CA TYR A 4 4.31 14.12 -14.01
C TYR A 4 5.36 13.48 -13.11
N VAL A 5 6.61 13.94 -13.20
CA VAL A 5 7.72 13.46 -12.37
C VAL A 5 8.22 14.60 -11.50
N ASN A 6 8.00 14.49 -10.19
CA ASN A 6 8.58 15.43 -9.25
C ASN A 6 10.01 15.01 -8.88
N ARG A 7 11.01 15.66 -9.49
CA ARG A 7 12.44 15.37 -9.25
C ARG A 7 12.96 15.85 -7.89
N SER A 8 12.21 16.71 -7.18
CA SER A 8 12.61 17.14 -5.83
C SER A 8 12.23 16.10 -4.77
N LEU A 9 11.33 15.18 -5.09
CA LEU A 9 10.94 14.09 -4.21
C LEU A 9 11.84 12.88 -4.42
N ARG A 10 12.62 12.53 -3.39
CA ARG A 10 13.33 11.26 -3.35
C ARG A 10 12.43 10.22 -2.71
N ALA A 11 12.11 9.18 -3.47
CA ALA A 11 11.35 8.03 -2.99
C ALA A 11 12.17 6.75 -3.21
N ARG A 12 12.04 5.80 -2.29
CA ARG A 12 12.62 4.47 -2.40
C ARG A 12 11.51 3.44 -2.38
N GLN A 13 11.56 2.48 -3.29
CA GLN A 13 10.65 1.34 -3.26
C GLN A 13 10.92 0.49 -2.02
N VAL A 14 9.85 0.11 -1.34
CA VAL A 14 9.88 -0.83 -0.23
C VAL A 14 9.40 -2.18 -0.75
N ASP A 15 10.20 -3.21 -0.53
CA ASP A 15 9.85 -4.56 -0.91
C ASP A 15 8.75 -5.10 0.00
N VAL A 16 7.65 -5.52 -0.63
CA VAL A 16 6.45 -6.10 0.00
C VAL A 16 6.19 -7.42 -0.71
N PRO A 17 6.05 -8.55 -0.01
CA PRO A 17 5.88 -9.86 -0.64
C PRO A 17 4.42 -10.07 -1.05
N SER A 18 3.91 -9.18 -1.91
CA SER A 18 2.57 -9.25 -2.50
C SER A 18 2.57 -8.50 -3.82
N SER A 19 2.06 -9.14 -4.88
CA SER A 19 1.85 -8.48 -6.19
C SER A 19 0.72 -7.45 -6.16
N ASN A 20 -0.12 -7.50 -5.13
CA ASN A 20 -1.30 -6.65 -4.95
C ASN A 20 -0.99 -5.37 -4.15
N VAL A 21 0.24 -5.22 -3.68
CA VAL A 21 0.67 -4.09 -2.85
C VAL A 21 1.97 -3.52 -3.41
N THR A 22 1.98 -2.22 -3.66
CA THR A 22 3.21 -1.47 -3.89
C THR A 22 3.45 -0.55 -2.70
N ALA A 23 4.68 -0.51 -2.18
CA ALA A 23 5.04 0.41 -1.12
C ALA A 23 6.22 1.30 -1.53
N VAL A 24 6.15 2.56 -1.13
CA VAL A 24 7.23 3.53 -1.31
C VAL A 24 7.45 4.28 -0.01
N GLU A 25 8.70 4.46 0.38
CA GLU A 25 9.07 5.42 1.41
C GLU A 25 9.55 6.71 0.75
N PHE A 26 9.24 7.85 1.35
CA PHE A 26 9.77 9.13 0.92
C PHE A 26 9.79 10.11 2.09
N GLN A 27 10.54 11.20 1.94
CA GLN A 27 10.67 12.23 2.95
C GLN A 27 10.27 13.59 2.40
N ILE A 28 9.50 14.36 3.18
CA ILE A 28 9.15 15.75 2.89
C ILE A 28 9.54 16.59 4.12
N GLY A 29 10.56 17.43 3.95
CA GLY A 29 11.14 18.18 5.07
C GLY A 29 11.66 17.24 6.16
N HIS A 30 11.15 17.40 7.38
CA HIS A 30 11.52 16.56 8.53
C HIS A 30 10.62 15.35 8.74
N ARG A 31 9.62 15.14 7.86
CA ARG A 31 8.64 14.05 7.99
C ARG A 31 8.96 12.93 7.01
N SER A 32 8.96 11.71 7.52
CA SER A 32 9.09 10.49 6.72
C SER A 32 7.73 9.86 6.52
N PHE A 33 7.46 9.42 5.30
CA PHE A 33 6.18 8.83 4.90
C PHE A 33 6.41 7.44 4.34
N LEU A 34 5.50 6.53 4.66
CA LEU A 34 5.38 5.23 4.05
C LEU A 34 4.03 5.16 3.36
N ALA A 35 4.04 5.12 2.02
CA ALA A 35 2.84 5.03 1.22
C ALA A 35 2.64 3.62 0.65
N PHE A 36 1.44 3.09 0.81
CA PHE A 36 0.98 1.86 0.19
C PHE A 36 -0.05 2.17 -0.89
N LEU A 37 0.15 1.59 -2.08
CA LEU A 37 -0.86 1.47 -3.11
C LEU A 37 -1.36 0.02 -3.14
N ILE A 38 -2.63 -0.17 -2.82
CA ILE A 38 -3.26 -1.49 -2.69
C ILE A 38 -4.24 -1.71 -3.84
N TYR A 39 -4.19 -2.91 -4.44
CA TYR A 39 -5.21 -3.37 -5.36
C TYR A 39 -5.77 -4.69 -4.86
N VAL A 40 -7.04 -4.71 -4.45
CA VAL A 40 -7.74 -5.93 -4.08
C VAL A 40 -8.61 -6.33 -5.28
N PRO A 41 -8.38 -7.50 -5.90
CA PRO A 41 -9.18 -7.92 -7.04
C PRO A 41 -10.66 -8.16 -6.67
N LEU A 42 -11.53 -7.94 -7.65
CA LEU A 42 -12.94 -8.25 -7.57
C LEU A 42 -13.14 -9.76 -7.72
N ILE A 43 -13.08 -10.50 -6.62
CA ILE A 43 -13.29 -11.96 -6.63
C ILE A 43 -14.79 -12.24 -6.51
N ILE A 44 -15.37 -12.98 -7.45
CA ILE A 44 -16.82 -13.26 -7.46
C ILE A 44 -17.22 -14.27 -6.36
N SER A 45 -16.32 -15.18 -5.97
CA SER A 45 -16.55 -16.18 -4.92
C SER A 45 -16.32 -15.63 -3.50
N VAL A 46 -17.30 -15.82 -2.61
CA VAL A 46 -17.30 -15.28 -1.23
C VAL A 46 -16.17 -15.87 -0.37
N CYS A 47 -15.87 -17.16 -0.49
CA CYS A 47 -14.86 -17.83 0.34
C CYS A 47 -13.43 -17.33 0.06
N SER A 48 -13.13 -16.89 -1.16
CA SER A 48 -11.82 -16.37 -1.54
C SER A 48 -11.69 -14.85 -1.37
N ARG A 49 -12.79 -14.11 -1.16
CA ARG A 49 -12.75 -12.65 -0.96
C ARG A 49 -12.04 -12.22 0.31
N ASN A 50 -12.30 -12.90 1.43
CA ASN A 50 -11.77 -12.52 2.75
C ASN A 50 -10.31 -12.96 2.92
N ILE A 51 -9.95 -14.12 2.38
CA ILE A 51 -8.58 -14.66 2.44
C ILE A 51 -7.58 -13.71 1.76
N ASP A 52 -7.98 -13.09 0.65
CA ASP A 52 -7.12 -12.18 -0.11
C ASP A 52 -6.94 -10.82 0.60
N LEU A 53 -8.01 -10.28 1.20
CA LEU A 53 -7.92 -9.03 1.97
C LEU A 53 -7.08 -9.20 3.24
N ASP A 54 -7.35 -10.25 4.02
CA ASP A 54 -6.60 -10.52 5.26
C ASP A 54 -5.11 -10.74 4.95
N TYR A 55 -4.80 -11.43 3.85
CA TYR A 55 -3.43 -11.62 3.41
C TYR A 55 -2.77 -10.28 3.06
N ILE A 56 -3.44 -9.43 2.27
CA ILE A 56 -2.94 -8.10 1.90
C ILE A 56 -2.69 -7.23 3.14
N LEU A 57 -3.65 -7.17 4.07
CA LEU A 57 -3.52 -6.38 5.29
C LEU A 57 -2.36 -6.85 6.16
N ARG A 58 -2.17 -8.17 6.31
CA ARG A 58 -0.99 -8.72 7.01
C ARG A 58 0.32 -8.30 6.36
N GLN A 59 0.40 -8.23 5.03
CA GLN A 59 1.61 -7.76 4.36
C GLN A 59 1.87 -6.27 4.60
N VAL A 60 0.81 -5.45 4.65
CA VAL A 60 0.90 -4.03 4.99
C VAL A 60 1.38 -3.85 6.43
N GLU A 61 0.78 -4.55 7.39
CA GLU A 61 1.17 -4.52 8.80
C GLU A 61 2.62 -4.96 9.02
N GLN A 62 3.00 -6.10 8.44
CA GLN A 62 4.37 -6.61 8.51
C GLN A 62 5.37 -5.62 7.90
N THR A 63 4.99 -4.95 6.82
CA THR A 63 5.84 -3.91 6.23
C THR A 63 5.92 -2.68 7.13
N GLN A 64 4.79 -2.21 7.68
CA GLN A 64 4.73 -1.05 8.56
C GLN A 64 5.59 -1.20 9.82
N THR A 65 5.65 -2.40 10.42
CA THR A 65 6.48 -2.63 11.62
C THR A 65 7.98 -2.35 11.40
N ARG A 66 8.45 -2.38 10.14
CA ARG A 66 9.83 -2.02 9.77
C ARG A 66 10.06 -0.51 9.72
N PHE A 67 9.00 0.31 9.78
CA PHE A 67 9.02 1.77 9.64
C PHE A 67 8.19 2.46 10.75
N PRO A 68 8.51 2.24 12.04
CA PRO A 68 7.66 2.65 13.16
C PRO A 68 7.48 4.16 13.32
N THR A 69 8.35 4.98 12.70
CA THR A 69 8.33 6.44 12.79
C THR A 69 7.74 7.12 11.55
N HIS A 70 7.36 6.35 10.53
CA HIS A 70 6.83 6.92 9.29
C HIS A 70 5.34 7.23 9.41
N GLU A 71 4.93 8.40 8.93
CA GLU A 71 3.52 8.71 8.70
C GLU A 71 2.98 7.80 7.60
N LEU A 72 1.85 7.14 7.86
CA LEU A 72 1.27 6.14 6.97
C LEU A 72 0.32 6.78 5.97
N ILE A 73 0.49 6.46 4.68
CA ILE A 73 -0.47 6.78 3.64
C ILE A 73 -0.93 5.47 3.02
N ILE A 74 -2.22 5.19 3.05
CA ILE A 74 -2.80 4.04 2.35
C ILE A 74 -3.78 4.56 1.31
N ARG A 75 -3.61 4.10 0.07
CA ARG A 75 -4.53 4.37 -1.03
C ARG A 75 -4.68 3.11 -1.87
N GLY A 76 -5.81 2.96 -2.54
CA GLY A 76 -6.00 1.79 -3.38
C GLY A 76 -7.40 1.67 -3.95
N ASP A 77 -7.56 0.65 -4.77
CA ASP A 77 -8.86 0.11 -5.12
C ASP A 77 -9.07 -1.18 -4.31
N PHE A 78 -9.89 -1.06 -3.27
CA PHE A 78 -10.16 -2.17 -2.37
C PHE A 78 -11.26 -3.08 -2.89
N ASN A 79 -12.08 -2.66 -3.87
CA ASN A 79 -13.23 -3.45 -4.36
C ASN A 79 -14.05 -4.12 -3.23
N ARG A 80 -14.18 -3.44 -2.08
CA ARG A 80 -14.89 -3.88 -0.86
C ARG A 80 -15.68 -2.71 -0.32
N HIS A 81 -16.81 -2.42 -0.97
CA HIS A 81 -17.71 -1.35 -0.56
C HIS A 81 -18.51 -1.67 0.70
N ASP A 82 -18.49 -2.94 1.12
CA ASP A 82 -19.23 -3.50 2.25
C ASP A 82 -18.34 -3.78 3.49
N GLN A 83 -17.01 -3.61 3.38
CA GLN A 83 -16.05 -3.98 4.44
C GLN A 83 -15.12 -2.83 4.88
N LEU A 84 -15.40 -1.59 4.48
CA LEU A 84 -14.66 -0.38 4.86
C LEU A 84 -15.47 0.50 5.80
#